data_AF-A0A257VQ01-F1
#
_entry.id   AF-A0A257VQ01-F1
#
_cell.length_a   1.000
_cell.length_b   1.000
_cell.length_c   1.000
_cell.angle_alpha   90.00
_cell.angle_beta   90.00
_cell.angle_gamma   90.00
#
_symmetry.space_group_name_H-M   'P 1'
#
loop_
_entity.id
_entity.type
_entity.pdbx_description
1 polymer ?
#
loop_
_entity_poly.entity_id
_entity_poly.type
_entity_poly.pdbx_seq_one_letter_code
_entity_poly.pdbx_strand_id
1 'polypeptide(L)'
;MRSIRYSKFSEEDFGLSAEDLMKALADFFMQSGFQDPYGQFPFDDDSLEALKEAVRRALLSGELVPLEEIQKLSEEQFEALVDRLVEKLQTEGYVTAPPEGPGREGERQEIKVEATDKALDFLGYKTLKDLMGSLGKASFGAHDTRELSTGVETSGSSKLYEFGDTL
;
A
#
# COMPACT_ATOMS: atom_id res chain seq x y z
N MET A 1 -16.05 -11.18 18.16
CA MET A 1 -14.77 -11.74 18.69
C MET A 1 -13.70 -11.47 17.64
N ARG A 2 -12.57 -10.86 18.01
CA ARG A 2 -11.46 -10.57 17.08
C ARG A 2 -10.66 -11.85 16.89
N SER A 3 -10.76 -12.50 15.72
CA SER A 3 -9.98 -13.69 15.38
C SER A 3 -8.62 -13.24 14.85
N ILE A 4 -7.55 -13.62 15.55
CA ILE A 4 -6.17 -13.41 15.08
C ILE A 4 -5.75 -14.71 14.42
N ARG A 5 -5.59 -14.71 13.09
CA ARG A 5 -5.02 -15.84 12.36
C ARG A 5 -3.51 -15.67 12.35
N TYR A 6 -2.81 -16.61 12.99
CA TYR A 6 -1.36 -16.68 12.95
C TYR A 6 -0.95 -17.49 11.73
N SER A 7 -0.28 -16.87 10.76
CA SER A 7 0.40 -17.58 9.68
C SER A 7 1.75 -18.10 10.21
N LYS A 8 2.15 -19.31 9.79
CA LYS A 8 3.47 -19.85 10.13
C LYS A 8 4.57 -19.00 9.49
N PHE A 9 5.60 -18.63 10.25
CA PHE A 9 6.79 -17.97 9.70
C PHE A 9 7.52 -18.95 8.77
N SER A 10 7.77 -18.51 7.54
CA SER A 10 8.57 -19.23 6.54
C SER A 10 9.78 -18.37 6.20
N GLU A 11 10.98 -18.91 6.41
CA GLU A 11 12.24 -18.26 6.00
C GLU A 11 12.28 -18.04 4.49
N GLU A 12 11.57 -18.89 3.74
CA GLU A 12 11.53 -18.84 2.29
C GLU A 12 10.63 -17.73 1.71
N ASP A 13 9.77 -17.12 2.55
CA ASP A 13 8.94 -15.97 2.19
C ASP A 13 9.48 -14.66 2.80
N PHE A 14 10.72 -14.66 3.28
CA PHE A 14 11.36 -13.52 3.97
C PHE A 14 10.58 -12.99 5.20
N GLY A 15 9.66 -13.80 5.75
CA GLY A 15 8.77 -13.38 6.83
C GLY A 15 7.70 -12.38 6.43
N LEU A 16 7.46 -12.15 5.13
CA LEU A 16 6.45 -11.22 4.64
C LEU A 16 5.06 -11.63 5.10
N SER A 17 4.31 -10.70 5.70
CA SER A 17 2.91 -10.94 6.03
C SER A 17 2.02 -10.68 4.82
N ALA A 18 0.85 -11.32 4.75
CA ALA A 18 -0.12 -10.99 3.70
C ALA A 18 -0.65 -9.56 3.83
N GLU A 19 -0.63 -8.97 5.03
CA GLU A 19 -0.98 -7.57 5.24
C GLU A 19 0.02 -6.62 4.57
N ASP A 20 1.32 -6.94 4.66
CA ASP A 20 2.37 -6.15 4.00
C ASP A 20 2.27 -6.25 2.47
N LEU A 21 2.02 -7.47 1.96
CA LEU A 21 1.75 -7.69 0.54
C LEU A 21 0.53 -6.90 0.06
N MET A 22 -0.58 -6.95 0.82
CA MET A 22 -1.78 -6.20 0.49
C MET A 22 -1.54 -4.69 0.47
N LYS A 23 -0.69 -4.18 1.36
CA LYS A 23 -0.32 -2.76 1.37
C LYS A 23 0.46 -2.38 0.12
N ALA A 24 1.44 -3.20 -0.30
CA ALA A 24 2.21 -2.94 -1.52
C ALA A 24 1.36 -3.08 -2.80
N LEU A 25 0.36 -3.95 -2.79
CA LEU A 25 -0.57 -4.19 -3.89
C LEU A 25 -1.83 -3.31 -3.85
N ALA A 26 -1.93 -2.37 -2.91
CA ALA A 26 -3.10 -1.52 -2.72
C ALA A 26 -3.49 -0.76 -4.01
N ASP A 27 -2.50 -0.18 -4.68
CA ASP A 27 -2.70 0.56 -5.93
C ASP A 27 -3.18 -0.34 -7.06
N PHE A 28 -2.68 -1.58 -7.11
CA PHE A 28 -3.12 -2.58 -8.09
C PHE A 28 -4.59 -2.95 -7.88
N PHE A 29 -4.98 -3.30 -6.65
CA PHE A 29 -6.37 -3.66 -6.35
C PHE A 29 -7.34 -2.49 -6.52
N MET A 30 -6.90 -1.26 -6.23
CA MET A 30 -7.69 -0.06 -6.50
C MET A 30 -7.94 0.10 -8.00
N GLN A 31 -6.94 -0.12 -8.85
CA GLN A 31 -7.10 -0.01 -10.31
C GLN A 31 -7.97 -1.14 -10.87
N SER A 32 -7.74 -2.37 -10.41
CA SER A 32 -8.49 -3.57 -10.78
C SER A 32 -9.99 -3.47 -10.45
N GLY A 33 -10.36 -2.93 -9.29
CA GLY A 33 -11.76 -2.82 -8.87
C GLY A 33 -12.64 -1.83 -9.66
N PHE A 34 -12.04 -0.94 -10.47
CA PHE A 34 -12.79 0.00 -11.32
C PHE A 34 -12.94 -0.55 -12.74
N GLN A 35 -13.76 -1.59 -12.90
CA GLN A 35 -14.13 -2.06 -14.24
C GLN A 35 -14.91 -0.97 -14.97
N ASP A 36 -14.37 -0.44 -16.09
CA ASP A 36 -15.05 0.56 -16.90
C ASP A 36 -16.32 -0.06 -17.52
N PRO A 37 -17.53 0.36 -17.11
CA PRO A 37 -18.78 -0.19 -17.65
C PRO A 37 -18.97 0.13 -19.14
N TYR A 38 -18.18 1.06 -19.68
CA TYR A 38 -18.22 1.52 -21.07
C TYR A 38 -16.99 1.07 -21.87
N GLY A 39 -16.10 0.26 -21.28
CA GLY A 39 -14.93 -0.29 -21.96
C GLY A 39 -15.33 -1.18 -23.14
N GLN A 40 -14.95 -0.78 -24.35
CA GLN A 40 -15.24 -1.53 -25.58
C GLN A 40 -14.45 -2.83 -25.72
N PHE A 41 -13.45 -3.03 -24.86
CA PHE A 41 -12.65 -4.24 -24.75
C PHE A 41 -12.64 -4.65 -23.28
N PRO A 42 -12.91 -5.94 -22.95
CA PRO A 42 -12.48 -6.49 -21.68
C PRO A 42 -10.96 -6.34 -21.65
N PHE A 43 -10.44 -5.40 -20.86
CA PHE A 43 -9.05 -5.45 -20.47
C PHE A 43 -9.00 -6.47 -19.33
N ASP A 44 -8.26 -7.55 -19.52
CA ASP A 44 -8.06 -8.62 -18.52
C ASP A 44 -7.08 -8.18 -17.41
N ASP A 45 -7.27 -6.94 -16.92
CA ASP A 45 -6.48 -6.30 -15.89
C ASP A 45 -6.62 -7.01 -14.53
N ASP A 46 -7.69 -7.82 -14.38
CA ASP A 46 -8.01 -8.61 -13.17
C ASP A 46 -7.58 -10.07 -13.28
N SER A 47 -6.65 -10.41 -14.19
CA SER A 47 -6.20 -11.80 -14.35
C SER A 47 -5.24 -12.24 -13.25
N LEU A 48 -5.20 -13.55 -12.98
CA LEU A 48 -4.19 -14.15 -12.09
C LEU A 48 -2.76 -13.83 -12.54
N GLU A 49 -2.53 -13.71 -13.85
CA GLU A 49 -1.24 -13.29 -14.40
C GLU A 49 -0.92 -11.82 -14.06
N ALA A 50 -1.91 -10.93 -14.16
CA ALA A 50 -1.74 -9.53 -13.75
C ALA A 50 -1.41 -9.41 -12.25
N LEU A 51 -2.02 -10.23 -11.40
CA LEU A 51 -1.68 -10.30 -9.98
C LEU A 51 -0.22 -10.75 -9.78
N LYS A 52 0.24 -11.78 -10.49
CA LYS A 52 1.64 -12.23 -10.41
C LYS A 52 2.60 -11.12 -10.81
N GLU A 53 2.32 -10.42 -11.91
CA GLU A 53 3.15 -9.30 -12.37
C GLU A 53 3.17 -8.15 -11.35
N ALA A 54 2.02 -7.85 -10.73
CA ALA A 54 1.95 -6.86 -9.66
C ALA A 54 2.80 -7.25 -8.44
N VAL A 55 2.79 -8.53 -8.05
CA VAL A 55 3.66 -9.06 -6.98
C VAL A 55 5.13 -8.95 -7.37
N ARG A 56 5.50 -9.30 -8.61
CA ARG A 56 6.88 -9.14 -9.10
C ARG A 56 7.34 -7.70 -8.98
N ARG A 57 6.52 -6.76 -9.46
CA ARG A 57 6.81 -5.32 -9.37
C ARG A 57 6.92 -4.86 -7.93
N ALA A 58 6.06 -5.35 -7.04
CA ALA A 58 6.13 -5.04 -5.61
C ALA A 58 7.44 -5.54 -4.97
N LEU A 59 7.91 -6.74 -5.33
CA LEU A 59 9.19 -7.27 -4.85
C LEU A 59 10.39 -6.49 -5.42
N LEU A 60 10.35 -6.14 -6.71
CA LEU A 60 11.40 -5.35 -7.37
C LEU A 60 11.45 -3.89 -6.91
N SER A 61 10.36 -3.38 -6.32
CA SER A 61 10.32 -2.03 -5.76
C SER A 61 11.27 -1.85 -4.56
N GLY A 62 11.66 -2.95 -3.91
CA GLY A 62 12.47 -2.93 -2.70
C GLY A 62 11.72 -2.53 -1.42
N GLU A 63 10.40 -2.27 -1.47
CA GLU A 63 9.61 -1.90 -0.27
C GLU A 63 9.43 -3.09 0.68
N LEU A 64 9.24 -4.29 0.13
CA LEU A 64 8.95 -5.51 0.90
C LEU A 64 10.23 -6.26 1.29
N VAL A 65 11.15 -6.41 0.35
CA VAL A 65 12.39 -7.17 0.50
C VAL A 65 13.53 -6.36 -0.12
N PRO A 66 14.71 -6.27 0.50
CA PRO A 66 15.86 -5.61 -0.09
C PRO A 66 16.20 -6.21 -1.47
N LEU A 67 16.48 -5.35 -2.45
CA LEU A 67 16.73 -5.78 -3.82
C LEU A 67 17.96 -6.70 -3.92
N GLU A 68 18.91 -6.58 -3.00
CA GLU A 68 20.09 -7.43 -2.89
C GLU A 68 19.75 -8.88 -2.54
N GLU A 69 18.64 -9.11 -1.83
CA GLU A 69 18.16 -10.46 -1.52
C GLU A 69 17.43 -11.06 -2.70
N ILE A 70 16.62 -10.26 -3.40
CA ILE A 70 15.92 -10.67 -4.62
C ILE A 70 16.92 -11.03 -5.73
N GLN A 71 17.98 -10.24 -5.92
CA GLN A 71 19.02 -10.50 -6.94
C GLN A 71 19.86 -11.76 -6.67
N LYS A 72 19.84 -12.32 -5.45
CA LYS A 72 20.55 -13.56 -5.13
C LYS A 72 19.76 -14.80 -5.51
N LEU A 73 18.45 -14.67 -5.74
CA LEU A 73 17.58 -15.78 -6.14
C LEU A 73 17.79 -16.11 -7.61
N SER A 74 17.69 -17.40 -7.97
CA SER A 74 17.53 -17.76 -9.38
C SER A 74 16.16 -17.30 -9.89
N GLU A 75 16.02 -17.19 -11.21
CA GLU A 75 14.74 -16.84 -11.84
C GLU A 75 13.64 -17.84 -11.44
N GLU A 76 13.96 -19.13 -11.36
CA GLU A 76 13.00 -20.16 -10.92
C GLU A 76 12.59 -20.00 -9.44
N GLN A 77 13.54 -19.61 -8.58
CA GLN A 77 13.28 -19.37 -7.16
C GLN A 77 12.43 -18.11 -6.95
N PHE A 78 12.66 -17.09 -7.77
CA PHE A 78 11.88 -15.86 -7.76
C PHE A 78 10.44 -16.12 -8.18
N GLU A 79 10.22 -16.88 -9.27
CA GLU A 79 8.89 -17.30 -9.68
C GLU A 79 8.17 -18.13 -8.61
N ALA A 80 8.88 -19.10 -8.02
CA ALA A 80 8.33 -19.91 -6.94
C ALA A 80 7.99 -19.08 -5.69
N LEU A 81 8.72 -17.99 -5.42
CA LEU A 81 8.36 -17.04 -4.37
C LEU A 81 7.07 -16.30 -4.72
N VAL A 82 6.96 -15.74 -5.93
CA VAL A 82 5.78 -15.02 -6.40
C VAL A 82 4.53 -15.90 -6.28
N ASP A 83 4.60 -17.14 -6.77
CA ASP A 83 3.48 -18.08 -6.72
C ASP A 83 3.04 -18.37 -5.28
N ARG A 84 3.97 -18.55 -4.35
CA ARG A 84 3.67 -18.77 -2.93
C ARG A 84 3.06 -17.55 -2.25
N LEU A 85 3.52 -16.35 -2.59
CA LEU A 85 2.92 -15.11 -2.06
C LEU A 85 1.47 -14.94 -2.55
N VAL A 86 1.19 -15.31 -3.80
CA VAL A 86 -0.18 -15.33 -4.34
C VAL A 86 -1.03 -16.38 -3.61
N GLU A 87 -0.53 -17.61 -3.45
CA GLU A 87 -1.22 -18.67 -2.70
C GLU A 87 -1.51 -18.24 -1.25
N LYS A 88 -0.59 -17.51 -0.64
CA LYS A 88 -0.75 -16.95 0.71
C LYS A 88 -1.89 -15.92 0.76
N LEU A 89 -1.98 -15.02 -0.20
CA LEU A 89 -3.08 -14.04 -0.31
C LEU A 89 -4.44 -14.75 -0.46
N GLN A 90 -4.48 -15.84 -1.22
CA GLN A 90 -5.69 -16.67 -1.36
C GLN A 90 -6.05 -17.40 -0.05
N THR A 91 -5.07 -18.04 0.58
CA THR A 91 -5.25 -18.79 1.85
C THR A 91 -5.74 -17.89 2.98
N GLU A 92 -5.23 -16.65 3.05
CA GLU A 92 -5.68 -15.67 4.02
C GLU A 92 -7.03 -15.03 3.68
N GLY A 93 -7.53 -15.27 2.46
CA GLY A 93 -8.82 -14.81 1.96
C GLY A 93 -8.83 -13.33 1.60
N TYR A 94 -7.70 -12.77 1.16
CA TYR A 94 -7.66 -11.43 0.57
C TYR A 94 -8.02 -11.43 -0.91
N VAL A 95 -7.71 -12.54 -1.58
CA VAL A 95 -8.04 -12.78 -2.98
C VAL A 95 -8.92 -14.00 -3.07
N THR A 96 -9.98 -13.93 -3.88
CA THR A 96 -10.73 -15.12 -4.30
C THR A 96 -10.47 -15.35 -5.78
N ALA A 97 -9.93 -16.52 -6.11
CA ALA A 97 -9.93 -17.03 -7.47
C ALA A 97 -11.15 -17.95 -7.64
N PRO A 98 -11.91 -17.86 -8.73
CA PRO A 98 -12.97 -18.83 -9.02
C PRO A 98 -12.34 -20.23 -9.14
N PRO A 99 -13.05 -21.29 -8.69
CA PRO A 99 -12.54 -22.65 -8.80
C PRO A 99 -12.29 -23.00 -10.27
N GLU A 100 -11.16 -23.64 -10.55
CA GLU A 100 -10.88 -24.26 -11.86
C GLU A 100 -11.93 -25.35 -12.13
N GLY A 101 -13.04 -24.97 -12.74
CA GLY A 101 -14.12 -25.88 -13.08
C GLY A 101 -13.73 -26.79 -14.25
N PRO A 102 -14.20 -28.05 -14.31
CA PRO A 102 -13.96 -28.92 -15.46
C PRO A 102 -14.82 -28.40 -16.64
N GLY A 103 -14.22 -27.64 -17.56
CA GLY A 103 -15.00 -26.98 -18.61
C GLY A 103 -14.20 -26.53 -19.83
N ARG A 104 -14.01 -27.45 -20.79
CA ARG A 104 -13.67 -27.24 -22.22
C ARG A 104 -12.27 -26.70 -22.53
N GLU A 105 -11.44 -27.60 -23.03
CA GLU A 105 -10.34 -27.29 -23.95
C GLU A 105 -10.85 -26.36 -25.06
N GLY A 106 -10.36 -25.12 -25.12
CA GLY A 106 -10.58 -24.23 -26.27
C GLY A 106 -10.46 -22.74 -26.01
N GLU A 107 -10.78 -22.26 -24.82
CA GLU A 107 -10.65 -20.85 -24.45
C GLU A 107 -9.75 -20.73 -23.23
N ARG A 108 -8.77 -19.82 -23.30
CA ARG A 108 -7.93 -19.43 -22.17
C ARG A 108 -8.90 -18.99 -21.07
N GLN A 109 -9.18 -19.85 -20.09
CA GLN A 109 -9.98 -19.45 -18.94
C GLN A 109 -9.15 -18.48 -18.14
N GLU A 110 -9.37 -17.19 -18.36
CA GLU A 110 -8.76 -16.13 -17.58
C GLU A 110 -9.34 -16.20 -16.16
N ILE A 111 -8.49 -16.65 -15.23
CA ILE A 111 -8.83 -16.71 -13.81
C ILE A 111 -8.98 -15.27 -13.34
N LYS A 112 -10.22 -14.84 -13.11
CA LYS A 112 -10.52 -13.52 -12.56
C LYS A 112 -10.17 -13.48 -11.08
N VAL A 113 -9.31 -12.55 -10.70
CA VAL A 113 -8.91 -12.27 -9.33
C VAL A 113 -9.81 -11.18 -8.80
N GLU A 114 -10.66 -11.50 -7.82
CA GLU A 114 -11.50 -10.49 -7.17
C GLU A 114 -10.99 -10.22 -5.74
N ALA A 115 -10.88 -8.93 -5.41
CA ALA A 115 -10.57 -8.49 -4.06
C ALA A 115 -11.76 -8.83 -3.14
N THR A 116 -11.49 -9.45 -1.99
CA THR A 116 -12.54 -9.83 -1.05
C THR A 116 -13.01 -8.64 -0.21
N ASP A 117 -14.18 -8.76 0.43
CA ASP A 117 -14.66 -7.80 1.43
C ASP A 117 -13.61 -7.53 2.52
N LYS A 118 -12.86 -8.56 2.92
CA LYS A 118 -11.76 -8.44 3.89
C LYS A 118 -10.63 -7.54 3.37
N ALA A 119 -10.26 -7.66 2.10
CA ALA A 119 -9.24 -6.84 1.47
C ALA A 119 -9.69 -5.37 1.38
N LEU A 120 -10.95 -5.15 0.99
CA LEU A 120 -11.55 -3.82 0.92
C LEU A 120 -11.62 -3.15 2.30
N ASP A 121 -12.08 -3.87 3.33
CA ASP A 121 -12.14 -3.37 4.70
C ASP A 121 -10.76 -3.01 5.25
N PHE A 122 -9.75 -3.86 4.97
CA PHE A 122 -8.37 -3.60 5.38
C PHE A 122 -7.82 -2.35 4.72
N LEU A 123 -7.98 -2.22 3.40
CA LEU A 123 -7.49 -1.08 2.64
C LEU A 123 -8.22 0.22 3.05
N GLY A 124 -9.53 0.17 3.24
CA GLY A 124 -10.34 1.30 3.70
C GLY A 124 -9.94 1.77 5.11
N TYR A 125 -9.76 0.84 6.05
CA TYR A 125 -9.29 1.19 7.40
C TYR A 125 -7.87 1.78 7.38
N LYS A 126 -6.97 1.18 6.60
CA LYS A 126 -5.57 1.58 6.54
C LYS A 126 -5.40 2.97 5.92
N THR A 127 -6.05 3.23 4.79
CA THR A 127 -6.04 4.54 4.12
C THR A 127 -6.62 5.63 5.04
N LEU A 128 -7.75 5.38 5.69
CA LEU A 128 -8.32 6.30 6.68
C LEU A 128 -7.37 6.55 7.85
N LYS A 129 -6.76 5.49 8.40
CA LYS A 129 -5.81 5.58 9.51
C LYS A 129 -4.57 6.40 9.12
N ASP A 130 -4.04 6.21 7.93
CA ASP A 130 -2.85 6.92 7.46
C ASP A 130 -3.17 8.42 7.23
N LEU A 131 -4.35 8.74 6.69
CA LEU A 131 -4.86 10.11 6.58
C LEU A 131 -5.06 10.76 7.96
N MET A 132 -5.74 10.09 8.89
CA MET A 132 -5.95 10.62 10.25
C MET A 132 -4.66 10.72 11.06
N GLY A 133 -3.74 9.77 10.89
CA GLY A 133 -2.41 9.79 11.50
C GLY A 133 -1.58 10.97 11.02
N SER A 134 -1.73 11.37 9.75
CA SER A 134 -1.13 12.58 9.22
C SER A 134 -1.77 13.85 9.77
N LEU A 135 -3.10 13.87 9.95
CA LEU A 135 -3.85 15.02 10.46
C LEU A 135 -3.49 15.37 11.91
N GLY A 136 -3.12 14.38 12.72
CA GLY A 136 -2.70 14.60 14.11
C GLY A 136 -1.28 15.14 14.30
N LYS A 137 -0.39 14.97 13.31
CA LYS A 137 1.00 15.47 13.35
C LYS A 137 1.26 16.69 12.48
N ALA A 138 0.45 16.90 11.44
CA ALA A 138 0.53 18.03 10.55
C ALA A 138 -0.80 18.79 10.59
N SER A 139 -1.02 19.53 11.68
CA SER A 139 -1.94 20.67 11.58
C SER A 139 -1.31 21.62 10.56
N PHE A 140 -1.95 21.73 9.38
CA PHE A 140 -1.63 22.76 8.39
C PHE A 140 -1.71 24.12 9.09
N GLY A 141 -0.57 24.68 9.50
CA GLY A 141 -0.47 25.93 10.24
C GLY A 141 0.26 25.86 11.60
N ALA A 142 0.58 24.68 12.13
CA ALA A 142 1.40 24.56 13.34
C ALA A 142 2.89 24.54 12.99
N HIS A 143 3.38 25.63 12.40
CA HIS A 143 4.81 25.92 12.46
C HIS A 143 5.09 26.50 13.85
N ASP A 144 6.14 26.01 14.53
CA ASP A 144 6.67 26.60 15.75
C ASP A 144 7.35 27.93 15.42
N THR A 145 6.55 28.91 14.98
CA THR A 145 6.99 30.27 14.75
C THR A 145 6.90 30.99 16.07
N ARG A 146 7.95 30.82 16.87
CA ARG A 146 8.12 31.47 18.17
C ARG A 146 7.94 33.00 18.11
N GLU A 147 8.15 33.61 16.94
CA GLU A 147 8.27 35.06 16.77
C GLU A 147 7.18 35.72 15.91
N LEU A 148 6.23 34.98 15.32
CA LEU A 148 5.17 35.55 14.47
C LEU A 148 3.75 35.27 14.99
N SER A 149 3.62 35.08 16.31
CA SER A 149 2.30 35.14 16.93
C SER A 149 1.83 36.59 16.95
N THR A 150 0.72 36.89 16.28
CA THR A 150 0.11 38.23 16.12
C THR A 150 -0.37 38.87 17.42
N GLY A 151 0.04 38.33 18.58
CA GLY A 151 -0.21 38.85 19.92
C GLY A 151 1.05 39.19 20.72
N VAL A 152 2.26 39.08 20.13
CA VAL A 152 3.48 39.59 20.77
C VAL A 152 3.80 40.94 20.15
N GLU A 153 3.43 42.00 20.85
CA GLU A 153 3.86 43.35 20.51
C GLU A 153 5.39 43.34 20.38
N THR A 154 5.91 43.67 19.19
CA THR A 154 7.33 44.03 19.03
C THR A 154 7.52 45.37 19.74
N SER A 155 7.54 45.36 21.07
CA SER A 155 8.16 46.44 21.82
C SER A 155 9.67 46.24 21.64
N GLY A 156 10.20 46.70 20.50
CA GLY A 156 11.62 46.98 20.39
C GLY A 156 11.97 47.85 21.60
N SER A 157 12.96 47.44 22.39
CA SER A 157 13.34 48.20 23.58
C SER A 157 13.60 49.65 23.18
N SER A 158 12.92 50.58 23.84
CA SER A 158 13.18 52.00 23.63
C SER A 158 14.64 52.26 24.00
N LYS A 159 15.46 52.68 23.04
CA LYS A 159 16.80 53.17 23.32
C LYS A 159 16.68 54.28 24.38
N LEU A 160 17.55 54.28 25.39
CA LEU A 160 17.58 55.40 26.33
C LEU A 160 17.94 56.67 25.55
N TYR A 161 17.18 57.73 25.80
CA TYR A 161 17.41 59.04 25.18
C TYR A 161 18.86 59.49 25.42
N GLU A 162 19.55 59.80 24.34
CA GLU A 162 20.88 60.42 24.36
C GLU A 162 20.76 61.89 23.98
N PHE A 163 21.60 62.72 24.62
CA PHE A 163 21.57 64.16 24.42
C PHE A 163 21.86 64.52 22.96
N GLY A 164 20.83 65.01 22.24
CA GLY A 164 20.89 65.34 20.82
C GLY A 164 19.74 64.78 19.98
N ASP A 165 18.93 63.87 20.52
CA ASP A 165 17.70 63.41 19.86
C ASP A 165 16.67 64.55 19.79
N THR A 166 16.08 64.73 18.61
CA THR A 166 15.00 65.71 18.37
C THR A 166 13.66 65.09 18.72
N LEU A 167 12.81 65.85 19.45
CA LEU A 167 11.41 65.48 19.74
C LEU A 167 10.59 65.24 18.47
#